data_AF-A0A6M8ERW4-F1
#
_entry.id   AF-A0A6M8ERW4-F1
#
_cell.length_a   1.000
_cell.length_b   1.000
_cell.length_c   1.000
_cell.angle_alpha   90.00
_cell.angle_beta   90.00
_cell.angle_gamma   90.00
#
_symmetry.space_group_name_H-M   'P 1'
#
loop_
_entity.id
_entity.type
_entity.pdbx_description
1 polymer ?
#
loop_
_entity_poly.entity_id
_entity_poly.type
_entity_poly.pdbx_seq_one_letter_code
_entity_poly.pdbx_strand_id
1 'polypeptide(L)'
;MNLRNNIKEFGELYIKINREPVSLQAKPVKKEDFKNYVKELIKDIDVLFSGDVKIIITWHIHEELRYEKDSIADLDNIVKPLLDALSGKDGIMIDDNQVQAINCLWLDSYQRDVQFLEVEVKSLLREDYIEKEDLYFINFDNLCLPISLKEKENRKEFLLRCVSVWEMMINYRNKALEEGVSYYDAKGILPIQRIFHKSRILDFPIKRKEEIIELINN
;
A
#
# COMPACT_ATOMS: atom_id res chain seq x y z
N MET A 1 -14.09 -14.62 13.05
CA MET A 1 -12.76 -13.98 13.14
C MET A 1 -12.46 -13.41 11.77
N ASN A 2 -12.64 -12.09 11.58
CA ASN A 2 -12.74 -11.47 10.24
C ASN A 2 -11.45 -10.77 9.79
N LEU A 3 -10.41 -10.80 10.62
CA LEU A 3 -9.12 -10.20 10.38
C LEU A 3 -8.06 -11.03 11.13
N ARG A 4 -6.94 -11.34 10.48
CA ARG A 4 -5.71 -11.80 11.14
C ARG A 4 -4.60 -10.83 10.76
N ASN A 5 -4.25 -9.94 11.68
CA ASN A 5 -3.18 -8.97 11.48
C ASN A 5 -1.85 -9.53 11.98
N ASN A 6 -1.03 -9.97 11.03
CA ASN A 6 0.28 -10.54 11.26
C ASN A 6 1.36 -9.72 10.54
N ILE A 7 1.11 -8.44 10.24
CA ILE A 7 2.03 -7.62 9.42
C ILE A 7 3.39 -7.50 10.12
N LYS A 8 3.40 -7.11 11.39
CA LYS A 8 4.64 -6.94 12.17
C LYS A 8 5.38 -8.26 12.37
N GLU A 9 4.65 -9.37 12.46
CA GLU A 9 5.23 -10.66 12.80
C GLU A 9 5.59 -11.51 11.59
N PHE A 10 4.89 -11.42 10.47
CA PHE A 10 5.13 -12.29 9.31
C PHE A 10 5.10 -11.55 7.97
N GLY A 11 4.82 -10.25 7.96
CA GLY A 11 4.60 -9.50 6.73
C GLY A 11 3.33 -9.95 6.01
N GLU A 12 2.34 -10.47 6.74
CA GLU A 12 1.11 -11.02 6.17
C GLU A 12 -0.14 -10.43 6.81
N LEU A 13 -1.18 -10.25 6.01
CA LEU A 13 -2.49 -9.83 6.45
C LEU A 13 -3.55 -10.68 5.76
N TYR A 14 -4.53 -11.14 6.53
CA TYR A 14 -5.72 -11.80 6.01
C TYR A 14 -6.97 -11.03 6.40
N ILE A 15 -7.81 -10.70 5.41
CA ILE A 15 -9.06 -9.96 5.57
C ILE A 15 -10.20 -10.78 4.96
N LYS A 16 -11.30 -10.94 5.69
CA LYS A 16 -12.56 -11.45 5.12
C LYS A 16 -13.56 -10.30 4.96
N ILE A 17 -13.91 -9.97 3.72
CA ILE A 17 -14.84 -8.91 3.36
C ILE A 17 -16.21 -9.56 3.10
N ASN A 18 -17.10 -9.50 4.09
CA ASN A 18 -18.44 -10.11 4.03
C ASN A 18 -19.42 -9.23 3.22
N ARG A 19 -19.05 -8.95 1.96
CA ARG A 19 -19.81 -8.11 1.04
C ARG A 19 -19.53 -8.55 -0.40
N GLU A 20 -20.52 -8.39 -1.27
CA GLU A 20 -20.34 -8.51 -2.71
C GLU A 20 -19.28 -7.50 -3.21
N PRO A 21 -18.33 -7.91 -4.07
CA PRO A 21 -17.37 -6.99 -4.65
C PRO A 21 -18.04 -5.94 -5.54
N VAL A 22 -17.36 -4.82 -5.73
CA VAL A 22 -17.82 -3.77 -6.65
C VAL A 22 -17.00 -3.81 -7.95
N SER A 23 -17.69 -3.76 -9.09
CA SER A 23 -17.04 -3.63 -10.40
C SER A 23 -16.44 -2.23 -10.59
N LEU A 24 -15.33 -2.15 -11.34
CA LEU A 24 -14.70 -0.91 -11.78
C LEU A 24 -15.68 0.04 -12.51
N GLN A 25 -16.61 -0.55 -13.27
CA GLN A 25 -17.63 0.15 -14.04
C GLN A 25 -18.83 0.61 -13.19
N ALA A 26 -18.88 0.23 -11.91
CA ALA A 26 -19.96 0.65 -11.03
C ALA A 26 -19.97 2.18 -10.81
N LYS A 27 -21.16 2.68 -10.46
CA LYS A 27 -21.35 4.10 -10.12
C LYS A 27 -20.39 4.53 -9.00
N PRO A 28 -19.85 5.76 -9.02
CA PRO A 28 -18.91 6.25 -8.00
C PRO A 28 -19.40 6.04 -6.57
N VAL A 29 -20.69 6.27 -6.29
CA VAL A 29 -21.30 6.08 -4.97
C VAL A 29 -21.15 4.64 -4.46
N LYS A 30 -21.33 3.63 -5.33
CA LYS A 30 -21.15 2.21 -4.94
C LYS A 30 -19.69 1.88 -4.64
N LYS A 31 -18.75 2.45 -5.41
CA LYS A 31 -17.31 2.26 -5.19
C LYS A 31 -16.87 2.90 -3.88
N GLU A 32 -17.37 4.10 -3.58
CA GLU A 32 -17.09 4.81 -2.35
C GLU A 32 -17.66 4.08 -1.12
N ASP A 33 -18.90 3.57 -1.21
CA ASP A 33 -19.52 2.75 -0.17
C ASP A 33 -18.73 1.45 0.09
N PHE A 34 -18.30 0.75 -0.97
CA PHE A 34 -17.42 -0.42 -0.85
C PHE A 34 -16.08 -0.06 -0.19
N LYS A 35 -15.46 1.04 -0.63
CA LYS A 35 -14.20 1.55 -0.08
C LYS A 35 -14.31 1.84 1.41
N ASN A 36 -15.36 2.54 1.83
CA ASN A 36 -15.58 2.87 3.24
C ASN A 36 -15.84 1.63 4.10
N TYR A 37 -16.57 0.64 3.57
CA TYR A 37 -16.76 -0.63 4.24
C TYR A 37 -15.42 -1.36 4.47
N VAL A 38 -14.56 -1.43 3.45
CA VAL A 38 -13.25 -2.08 3.57
C VAL A 38 -12.36 -1.30 4.55
N LYS A 39 -12.31 0.03 4.47
CA LYS A 39 -11.55 0.89 5.40
C LYS A 39 -11.97 0.67 6.86
N GLU A 40 -13.27 0.55 7.13
CA GLU A 40 -13.78 0.29 8.47
C GLU A 40 -13.32 -1.08 9.00
N LEU A 41 -13.20 -2.10 8.14
CA LEU A 41 -12.69 -3.43 8.53
C LEU A 41 -11.21 -3.41 8.92
N ILE A 42 -10.41 -2.51 8.34
CA ILE A 42 -8.95 -2.43 8.53
C ILE A 42 -8.51 -1.25 9.42
N LYS A 43 -9.46 -0.51 10.00
CA LYS A 43 -9.19 0.73 10.73
C LYS A 43 -8.24 0.55 11.92
N ASP A 44 -8.29 -0.60 12.57
CA ASP A 44 -7.51 -0.91 13.78
C ASP A 44 -6.07 -1.37 13.45
N ILE A 45 -5.70 -1.42 12.16
CA ILE A 45 -4.33 -1.71 11.72
C ILE A 45 -3.51 -0.42 11.78
N ASP A 46 -2.51 -0.40 12.66
CA ASP A 46 -1.65 0.75 12.98
C ASP A 46 -0.43 0.91 12.04
N VAL A 47 -0.25 -0.01 11.10
CA VAL A 47 0.87 -0.05 10.16
C VAL A 47 0.40 -0.09 8.70
N LEU A 48 1.31 0.26 7.79
CA LEU A 48 1.19 0.08 6.34
C LEU A 48 2.32 -0.82 5.84
N PHE A 49 2.04 -1.64 4.85
CA PHE A 49 3.08 -2.22 3.99
C PHE A 49 3.81 -1.07 3.28
N SER A 50 5.13 -1.01 3.43
CA SER A 50 5.99 0.05 2.89
C SER A 50 6.79 -0.40 1.67
N GLY A 51 6.96 -1.71 1.49
CA GLY A 51 7.65 -2.34 0.36
C GLY A 51 6.70 -2.93 -0.69
N ASP A 52 7.23 -3.83 -1.51
CA ASP A 52 6.45 -4.55 -2.52
C ASP A 52 5.61 -5.67 -1.89
N VAL A 53 4.40 -5.88 -2.43
CA VAL A 53 3.44 -6.87 -1.94
C VAL A 53 2.93 -7.80 -3.04
N LYS A 54 2.43 -8.95 -2.62
CA LYS A 54 1.60 -9.87 -3.40
C LYS A 54 0.21 -9.91 -2.79
N ILE A 55 -0.80 -9.98 -3.64
CA ILE A 55 -2.20 -10.04 -3.21
C ILE A 55 -2.87 -11.28 -3.79
N ILE A 56 -3.55 -12.03 -2.94
CA ILE A 56 -4.43 -13.14 -3.35
C ILE A 56 -5.86 -12.74 -2.98
N ILE A 57 -6.73 -12.78 -3.98
CA ILE A 57 -8.15 -12.45 -3.87
C ILE A 57 -8.93 -13.72 -4.21
N THR A 58 -9.66 -14.24 -3.23
CA THR A 58 -10.60 -15.34 -3.43
C THR A 58 -12.01 -14.79 -3.32
N TRP A 59 -12.75 -14.82 -4.42
CA TRP A 59 -14.16 -14.45 -4.45
C TRP A 59 -15.03 -15.69 -4.32
N HIS A 60 -15.76 -15.76 -3.21
CA HIS A 60 -16.74 -16.79 -2.95
C HIS A 60 -18.10 -16.37 -3.51
N ILE A 61 -18.64 -17.17 -4.43
CA ILE A 61 -19.93 -16.96 -5.08
C ILE A 61 -20.44 -18.29 -5.61
N HIS A 62 -21.75 -18.48 -5.52
CA HIS A 62 -22.41 -19.70 -5.98
C HIS A 62 -22.26 -19.91 -7.51
N GLU A 63 -21.97 -21.14 -7.92
CA GLU A 63 -21.74 -21.49 -9.32
C GLU A 63 -22.88 -21.10 -10.26
N GLU A 64 -24.14 -21.29 -9.84
CA GLU A 64 -25.31 -20.88 -10.63
C GLU A 64 -25.29 -19.37 -10.96
N LEU A 65 -24.96 -18.51 -9.97
CA LEU A 65 -24.86 -17.07 -10.23
C LEU A 65 -23.74 -16.78 -11.23
N ARG A 66 -22.61 -17.46 -11.10
CA ARG A 66 -21.46 -17.29 -11.99
C ARG A 66 -21.77 -17.68 -13.44
N TYR A 67 -22.41 -18.82 -13.65
CA TYR A 67 -22.61 -19.37 -14.99
C TYR A 67 -23.88 -18.86 -15.66
N GLU A 68 -24.89 -18.46 -14.89
CA GLU A 68 -26.23 -18.16 -15.42
C GLU A 68 -26.61 -16.68 -15.37
N LYS A 69 -25.78 -15.80 -14.77
CA LYS A 69 -26.05 -14.36 -14.72
C LYS A 69 -24.95 -13.52 -15.36
N ASP A 70 -25.33 -12.81 -16.42
CA ASP A 70 -24.49 -11.80 -17.10
C ASP A 70 -24.17 -10.57 -16.22
N SER A 71 -24.85 -10.43 -15.08
CA SER A 71 -24.65 -9.29 -14.17
C SER A 71 -23.42 -9.43 -13.26
N ILE A 72 -22.82 -10.63 -13.18
CA ILE A 72 -21.67 -10.85 -12.32
C ILE A 72 -20.42 -10.25 -12.97
N ALA A 73 -19.68 -9.47 -12.18
CA ALA A 73 -18.46 -8.83 -12.65
C ALA A 73 -17.39 -9.86 -13.00
N ASP A 74 -16.55 -9.54 -13.98
CA ASP A 74 -15.31 -10.28 -14.22
C ASP A 74 -14.32 -10.09 -13.05
N LEU A 75 -13.37 -11.03 -12.90
CA LEU A 75 -12.37 -10.96 -11.82
C LEU A 75 -11.51 -9.71 -11.90
N ASP A 76 -11.09 -9.32 -13.10
CA ASP A 76 -10.27 -8.13 -13.32
C ASP A 76 -11.02 -6.84 -12.94
N ASN A 77 -12.34 -6.83 -13.19
CA ASN A 77 -13.21 -5.71 -12.87
C ASN A 77 -13.35 -5.45 -11.36
N ILE A 78 -13.12 -6.44 -10.49
CA ILE A 78 -13.21 -6.25 -9.03
C ILE A 78 -11.87 -5.89 -8.38
N VAL A 79 -10.75 -6.12 -9.06
CA VAL A 79 -9.41 -5.93 -8.50
C VAL A 79 -9.15 -4.45 -8.19
N LYS A 80 -9.33 -3.56 -9.17
CA LYS A 80 -8.96 -2.15 -9.01
C LYS A 80 -9.73 -1.46 -7.86
N PRO A 81 -11.06 -1.59 -7.74
CA PRO A 81 -11.79 -1.03 -6.60
C PRO A 81 -11.34 -1.55 -5.24
N LEU A 82 -10.94 -2.83 -5.16
CA LEU A 82 -10.36 -3.39 -3.94
C LEU A 82 -8.99 -2.78 -3.64
N LEU A 83 -8.08 -2.68 -4.62
CA LEU A 83 -6.77 -2.04 -4.42
C LEU A 83 -6.92 -0.58 -3.98
N ASP A 84 -7.86 0.17 -4.56
CA ASP A 84 -8.16 1.56 -4.19
C ASP A 84 -8.70 1.68 -2.76
N ALA A 85 -9.30 0.61 -2.23
CA ALA A 85 -9.79 0.55 -0.86
C ALA A 85 -8.70 0.13 0.14
N LEU A 86 -7.73 -0.66 -0.30
CA LEU A 86 -6.58 -1.10 0.50
C LEU A 86 -5.41 -0.09 0.49
N SER A 87 -5.41 0.88 -0.42
CA SER A 87 -4.34 1.88 -0.57
C SER A 87 -4.64 3.21 0.14
N GLY A 88 -3.58 3.97 0.41
CA GLY A 88 -3.63 5.31 0.98
C GLY A 88 -3.54 5.33 2.50
N LYS A 89 -3.68 6.52 3.09
CA LYS A 89 -3.45 6.75 4.53
C LYS A 89 -4.31 5.91 5.47
N ASP A 90 -5.55 5.61 5.08
CA ASP A 90 -6.49 4.80 5.85
C ASP A 90 -6.49 3.33 5.39
N GLY A 91 -5.60 2.98 4.47
CA GLY A 91 -5.46 1.64 3.91
C GLY A 91 -4.54 0.75 4.73
N ILE A 92 -4.01 -0.28 4.07
CA ILE A 92 -2.96 -1.19 4.59
C ILE A 92 -1.66 -1.09 3.79
N MET A 93 -1.67 -0.40 2.65
CA MET A 93 -0.49 -0.11 1.83
C MET A 93 -0.52 1.34 1.38
N ILE A 94 0.63 1.88 1.02
CA ILE A 94 0.81 3.28 0.63
C ILE A 94 0.14 3.56 -0.73
N ASP A 95 0.40 2.74 -1.75
CA ASP A 95 -0.08 2.91 -3.12
C ASP A 95 -0.23 1.57 -3.84
N ASP A 96 -1.09 1.53 -4.86
CA ASP A 96 -1.34 0.32 -5.65
C ASP A 96 -0.12 -0.14 -6.49
N ASN A 97 0.85 0.75 -6.73
CA ASN A 97 2.08 0.40 -7.43
C ASN A 97 3.01 -0.56 -6.65
N GLN A 98 2.72 -0.80 -5.37
CA GLN A 98 3.43 -1.77 -4.55
C GLN A 98 3.12 -3.21 -4.95
N VAL A 99 2.02 -3.43 -5.67
CA VAL A 99 1.56 -4.77 -6.00
C VAL A 99 2.36 -5.35 -7.15
N GLN A 100 3.25 -6.31 -6.84
CA GLN A 100 4.07 -7.02 -7.82
C GLN A 100 3.37 -8.24 -8.42
N ALA A 101 2.41 -8.84 -7.70
CA ALA A 101 1.62 -9.95 -8.21
C ALA A 101 0.21 -9.93 -7.63
N ILE A 102 -0.76 -10.30 -8.47
CA ILE A 102 -2.16 -10.46 -8.10
C ILE A 102 -2.63 -11.82 -8.58
N ASN A 103 -3.15 -12.62 -7.65
CA ASN A 103 -3.86 -13.84 -7.94
C ASN A 103 -5.34 -13.61 -7.62
N CYS A 104 -6.21 -13.67 -8.61
CA CYS A 104 -7.64 -13.51 -8.42
C CYS A 104 -8.32 -14.81 -8.86
N LEU A 105 -9.11 -15.43 -7.97
CA LEU A 105 -9.76 -16.70 -8.22
C LEU A 105 -11.18 -16.72 -7.66
N TRP A 106 -12.01 -17.56 -8.26
CA TRP A 106 -13.35 -17.86 -7.77
C TRP A 106 -13.29 -19.12 -6.92
N LEU A 107 -14.12 -19.17 -5.89
CA LEU A 107 -14.42 -20.38 -5.16
C LEU A 107 -15.94 -20.52 -5.03
N ASP A 108 -16.45 -21.73 -5.21
CA ASP A 108 -17.90 -21.97 -5.11
C ASP A 108 -18.38 -21.77 -3.67
N SER A 109 -19.51 -21.10 -3.52
CA SER A 109 -20.22 -20.97 -2.27
C SER A 109 -21.52 -21.74 -2.35
N TYR A 110 -21.68 -22.75 -1.50
CA TYR A 110 -22.94 -23.51 -1.39
C TYR A 110 -24.13 -22.68 -0.89
N GLN A 111 -23.93 -21.40 -0.56
CA GLN A 111 -24.99 -20.47 -0.19
C GLN A 111 -25.26 -19.52 -1.36
N ARG A 112 -26.37 -19.75 -2.06
CA ARG A 112 -26.74 -19.06 -3.31
C ARG A 112 -26.67 -17.54 -3.23
N ASP A 113 -27.22 -16.95 -2.18
CA ASP A 113 -27.35 -15.49 -2.05
C ASP A 113 -26.23 -14.84 -1.22
N VAL A 114 -25.16 -15.58 -0.91
CA VAL A 114 -24.04 -15.10 -0.10
C VAL A 114 -22.77 -15.00 -0.93
N GLN A 115 -22.24 -13.79 -1.02
CA GLN A 115 -20.98 -13.48 -1.66
C GLN A 115 -20.03 -12.79 -0.68
N PHE A 116 -18.74 -13.14 -0.75
CA PHE A 116 -17.71 -12.48 0.05
C PHE A 116 -16.33 -12.64 -0.59
N LEU A 117 -15.39 -11.80 -0.16
CA LEU A 117 -13.99 -11.92 -0.54
C LEU A 117 -13.14 -12.38 0.65
N GLU A 118 -12.16 -13.22 0.35
CA GLU A 118 -11.02 -13.48 1.23
C GLU A 118 -9.79 -12.91 0.55
N VAL A 119 -9.11 -12.00 1.25
CA VAL A 119 -7.98 -11.23 0.73
C VAL A 119 -6.76 -11.51 1.60
N GLU A 120 -5.71 -12.02 0.97
CA GLU A 120 -4.39 -12.15 1.57
C GLU A 120 -3.45 -11.11 0.96
N VAL A 121 -2.76 -10.37 1.81
CA VAL A 121 -1.69 -9.45 1.42
C VAL A 121 -0.40 -9.91 2.07
N LYS A 122 0.63 -10.12 1.27
CA LYS A 122 1.93 -10.61 1.72
C LYS A 122 3.04 -9.70 1.22
N SER A 123 3.83 -9.19 2.14
CA SER A 123 5.05 -8.47 1.81
C SER A 123 6.09 -9.41 1.20
N LEU A 124 6.90 -8.90 0.28
CA LEU A 124 8.06 -9.66 -0.22
C LEU A 124 9.17 -9.79 0.83
N LEU A 125 9.29 -8.80 1.72
CA LEU A 125 10.20 -8.81 2.86
C LEU A 125 9.39 -8.61 4.14
N ARG A 126 9.66 -9.42 5.16
CA ARG A 126 8.88 -9.45 6.41
C ARG A 126 8.87 -8.09 7.13
N GLU A 127 9.96 -7.35 7.01
CA GLU A 127 10.22 -6.09 7.71
C GLU A 127 9.74 -4.85 6.92
N ASP A 128 9.16 -5.03 5.73
CA ASP A 128 8.69 -3.94 4.86
C ASP A 128 7.31 -3.41 5.32
N TYR A 129 7.27 -2.89 6.54
CA TYR A 129 6.14 -2.15 7.07
C TYR A 129 6.60 -0.83 7.72
N ILE A 130 5.65 0.08 7.90
CA ILE A 130 5.87 1.34 8.61
C ILE A 130 4.65 1.71 9.46
N GLU A 131 4.88 2.30 10.62
CA GLU A 131 3.83 2.79 11.51
C GLU A 131 3.10 3.98 10.85
N LYS A 132 1.76 4.00 10.96
CA LYS A 132 0.91 5.10 10.46
C LYS A 132 1.01 6.36 11.31
N GLU A 133 1.17 6.18 12.61
CA GLU A 133 1.34 7.26 13.56
C GLU A 133 2.68 7.97 13.31
N ASP A 134 2.62 9.30 13.25
CA ASP A 134 3.72 10.18 12.88
C ASP A 134 4.45 9.77 11.58
N LEU A 135 3.70 9.25 10.61
CA LEU A 135 4.18 8.94 9.27
C LEU A 135 4.25 10.21 8.41
N TYR A 136 5.42 10.47 7.83
CA TYR A 136 5.65 11.53 6.87
C TYR A 136 6.37 11.01 5.64
N PHE A 137 6.26 11.74 4.53
CA PHE A 137 7.05 11.49 3.34
C PHE A 137 8.01 12.64 3.09
N ILE A 138 9.30 12.34 3.08
CA ILE A 138 10.33 13.35 2.79
C ILE A 138 10.45 13.52 1.29
N ASN A 139 10.30 14.76 0.85
CA ASN A 139 10.35 15.13 -0.54
C ASN A 139 11.78 15.46 -1.00
N PHE A 140 12.20 14.80 -2.07
CA PHE A 140 13.40 15.09 -2.86
C PHE A 140 12.98 15.28 -4.32
N ASP A 141 12.53 16.49 -4.65
CA ASP A 141 11.91 16.83 -5.94
C ASP A 141 10.64 16.00 -6.20
N ASN A 142 10.64 15.12 -7.20
CA ASN A 142 9.48 14.28 -7.54
C ASN A 142 9.44 12.94 -6.78
N LEU A 143 10.50 12.64 -6.02
CA LEU A 143 10.67 11.39 -5.29
C LEU A 143 10.45 11.63 -3.79
N CYS A 144 9.81 10.67 -3.14
CA CYS A 144 9.44 10.74 -1.74
C CYS A 144 9.80 9.44 -1.02
N LEU A 145 10.35 9.55 0.19
CA LEU A 145 10.72 8.42 1.05
C LEU A 145 9.89 8.46 2.34
N PRO A 146 9.28 7.34 2.76
CA PRO A 146 8.48 7.30 3.97
C PRO A 146 9.36 7.29 5.22
N ILE A 147 8.96 8.01 6.26
CA ILE A 147 9.58 8.00 7.60
C ILE A 147 8.51 8.01 8.67
N SER A 148 8.76 7.33 9.79
CA SER A 148 7.93 7.47 10.99
C SER A 148 8.74 8.13 12.09
N LEU A 149 8.19 9.19 12.70
CA LEU A 149 8.81 9.88 13.84
C LEU A 149 8.39 9.28 15.20
N LYS A 150 7.57 8.22 15.20
CA LYS A 150 7.16 7.49 16.41
C LYS A 150 8.34 6.88 17.18
N GLU A 151 9.51 6.79 16.54
CA GLU A 151 10.76 6.28 17.13
C GLU A 151 11.17 7.01 18.41
N LYS A 152 11.75 6.25 19.35
CA LYS A 152 12.22 6.76 20.65
C LYS A 152 13.26 7.86 20.44
N GLU A 153 13.26 8.85 21.34
CA GLU A 153 14.07 10.07 21.31
C GLU A 153 15.56 9.87 20.96
N ASN A 154 16.11 8.70 21.29
CA ASN A 154 17.48 8.29 20.97
C ASN A 154 17.76 7.93 19.49
N ARG A 155 16.74 7.90 18.62
CA ARG A 155 16.88 7.64 17.17
C ARG A 155 16.64 8.87 16.30
N LYS A 156 16.22 10.00 16.87
CA LYS A 156 16.03 11.26 16.16
C LYS A 156 17.27 11.68 15.37
N GLU A 157 18.45 11.65 15.99
CA GLU A 157 19.71 11.99 15.33
C GLU A 157 20.11 10.98 14.24
N PHE A 158 19.87 9.68 14.48
CA PHE A 158 20.09 8.65 13.46
C PHE A 158 19.20 8.89 12.23
N LEU A 159 17.92 9.21 12.44
CA LEU A 159 17.00 9.51 11.36
C LEU A 159 17.48 10.73 10.55
N LEU A 160 17.89 11.82 11.20
CA LEU A 160 18.44 12.99 10.50
C LEU A 160 19.69 12.67 9.64
N ARG A 161 20.54 11.76 10.13
CA ARG A 161 21.68 11.25 9.34
C ARG A 161 21.19 10.44 8.13
N CYS A 162 20.20 9.56 8.31
CA CYS A 162 19.58 8.82 7.20
C CYS A 162 19.01 9.76 6.14
N VAL A 163 18.25 10.79 6.54
CA VAL A 163 17.67 11.78 5.63
C VAL A 163 18.75 12.49 4.81
N SER A 164 19.84 12.89 5.46
CA SER A 164 20.96 13.55 4.79
C SER A 164 21.69 12.62 3.82
N VAL A 165 21.84 11.35 4.17
CA VAL A 165 22.42 10.32 3.28
C VAL A 165 21.51 10.07 2.07
N TRP A 166 20.18 9.99 2.27
CA TRP A 166 19.24 9.81 1.17
C TRP A 166 19.24 10.98 0.19
N GLU A 167 19.28 12.20 0.70
CA GLU A 167 19.43 13.41 -0.13
C GLU A 167 20.69 13.34 -1.00
N MET A 168 21.81 13.01 -0.36
CA MET A 168 23.10 12.83 -1.03
C MET A 168 23.02 11.74 -2.11
N MET A 169 22.45 10.58 -1.80
CA MET A 169 22.27 9.47 -2.75
C MET A 169 21.42 9.87 -3.96
N ILE A 170 20.31 10.57 -3.73
CA ILE A 170 19.43 11.03 -4.82
C ILE A 170 20.15 12.05 -5.70
N ASN A 171 20.89 13.00 -5.11
CA ASN A 171 21.66 14.00 -5.85
C ASN A 171 22.77 13.34 -6.70
N TYR A 172 23.51 12.39 -6.14
CA TYR A 172 24.52 11.64 -6.91
C TYR A 172 23.90 10.81 -8.03
N ARG A 173 22.75 10.18 -7.79
CA ARG A 173 22.03 9.45 -8.82
C ARG A 173 21.58 10.36 -9.95
N ASN A 174 21.06 11.56 -9.65
CA ASN A 174 20.64 12.52 -10.68
C ASN A 174 21.83 13.03 -11.49
N LYS A 175 22.94 13.38 -10.82
CA LYS A 175 24.17 13.79 -11.48
C LYS A 175 24.74 12.71 -12.41
N ALA A 176 24.75 11.45 -11.97
CA ALA A 176 25.19 10.34 -12.80
C ALA A 176 24.36 10.21 -14.09
N LEU A 177 23.04 10.39 -14.01
CA LEU A 177 22.17 10.39 -15.18
C LEU A 177 22.45 11.55 -16.13
N GLU A 178 22.68 12.75 -15.59
CA GLU A 178 23.05 13.94 -16.37
C GLU A 178 24.39 13.75 -17.10
N GLU A 179 25.32 13.01 -16.49
CA GLU A 179 26.62 12.64 -17.07
C GLU A 179 26.55 11.45 -18.06
N GLY A 180 25.34 10.92 -18.31
CA GLY A 180 25.10 9.86 -19.30
C GLY A 180 25.28 8.44 -18.76
N VAL A 181 25.43 8.25 -17.44
CA VAL A 181 25.38 6.92 -16.83
C VAL A 181 24.00 6.30 -17.04
N SER A 182 23.96 5.00 -17.30
CA SER A 182 22.70 4.30 -17.52
C SER A 182 21.80 4.37 -16.29
N TYR A 183 20.49 4.31 -16.50
CA TYR A 183 19.53 4.27 -15.39
C TYR A 183 19.79 3.11 -14.42
N TYR A 184 20.11 1.93 -14.94
CA TYR A 184 20.31 0.74 -14.11
C TYR A 184 21.55 0.84 -13.23
N ASP A 185 22.63 1.44 -13.73
CA ASP A 185 23.84 1.67 -12.95
C ASP A 185 23.63 2.78 -11.91
N ALA A 186 23.03 3.91 -12.33
CA ALA A 186 22.75 5.04 -11.44
C ALA A 186 21.75 4.66 -10.33
N LYS A 187 20.79 3.77 -10.61
CA LYS A 187 19.84 3.24 -9.62
C LYS A 187 20.56 2.55 -8.45
N GLY A 188 21.73 1.95 -8.66
CA GLY A 188 22.50 1.29 -7.61
C GLY A 188 22.95 2.20 -6.46
N ILE A 189 22.89 3.53 -6.65
CA ILE A 189 23.22 4.54 -5.63
C ILE A 189 22.05 4.77 -4.66
N LEU A 190 20.82 4.51 -5.10
CA LEU A 190 19.62 4.81 -4.33
C LEU A 190 19.52 3.96 -3.05
N PRO A 191 18.83 4.46 -2.01
CA PRO A 191 18.56 3.65 -0.83
C PRO A 191 17.78 2.39 -1.16
N ILE A 192 17.97 1.35 -0.35
CA ILE A 192 17.19 0.10 -0.42
C ILE A 192 15.70 0.38 -0.16
N GLN A 193 15.41 1.37 0.70
CA GLN A 193 14.05 1.76 1.03
C GLN A 193 13.28 2.18 -0.23
N ARG A 194 12.04 1.70 -0.33
CA ARG A 194 11.15 2.02 -1.45
C ARG A 194 10.90 3.53 -1.56
N ILE A 195 11.00 4.03 -2.78
CA ILE A 195 10.74 5.42 -3.15
C ILE A 195 9.37 5.50 -3.84
N PHE A 196 8.61 6.55 -3.52
CA PHE A 196 7.31 6.85 -4.12
C PHE A 196 7.38 8.13 -4.94
N HIS A 197 6.66 8.18 -6.06
CA HIS A 197 6.47 9.44 -6.77
C HIS A 197 5.49 10.32 -6.01
N LYS A 198 5.76 11.63 -5.91
CA LYS A 198 4.95 12.60 -5.17
C LYS A 198 3.46 12.53 -5.50
N SER A 199 3.11 12.34 -6.77
CA SER A 199 1.71 12.28 -7.23
C SER A 199 0.91 11.09 -6.72
N ARG A 200 1.57 10.07 -6.15
CA ARG A 200 0.93 8.82 -5.68
C ARG A 200 0.60 8.85 -4.19
N ILE A 201 1.14 9.80 -3.46
CA ILE A 201 1.05 9.88 -2.00
C ILE A 201 0.42 11.21 -1.53
N LEU A 202 -0.48 11.76 -2.34
CA LEU A 202 -1.06 13.09 -2.10
C LEU A 202 -1.95 13.16 -0.85
N ASP A 203 -2.40 12.01 -0.36
CA ASP A 203 -3.18 11.88 0.87
C ASP A 203 -2.33 11.73 2.14
N PHE A 204 -1.00 11.68 2.01
CA PHE A 204 -0.05 11.65 3.11
C PHE A 204 0.60 13.04 3.36
N PRO A 205 1.06 13.33 4.58
CA PRO A 205 1.80 14.55 4.86
C PRO A 205 3.20 14.49 4.23
N ILE A 206 3.42 15.34 3.23
CA ILE A 206 4.70 15.48 2.53
C ILE A 206 5.47 16.67 3.11
N LYS A 207 6.74 16.45 3.45
CA LYS A 207 7.61 17.43 4.11
C LYS A 207 8.94 17.56 3.41
N ARG A 208 9.51 18.76 3.39
CA ARG A 208 10.93 18.95 3.03
C ARG A 208 11.82 18.54 4.20
N LYS A 209 13.11 18.34 3.90
CA LYS A 209 14.12 18.00 4.90
C LYS A 209 14.14 18.98 6.07
N GLU A 210 14.08 20.28 5.81
CA GLU A 210 14.13 21.32 6.83
C GLU A 210 12.94 21.22 7.79
N GLU A 211 11.74 20.96 7.26
CA GLU A 211 10.54 20.80 8.07
C GLU A 211 10.61 19.55 8.97
N ILE A 212 11.25 18.47 8.51
CA ILE A 212 11.49 17.28 9.33
C ILE A 212 12.49 17.58 10.45
N ILE A 213 13.54 18.36 10.17
CA ILE A 213 14.50 18.80 11.19
C ILE A 213 13.80 19.62 12.28
N GLU A 214 12.93 20.54 11.89
CA GLU A 214 12.13 21.35 12.82
C GLU A 214 11.20 20.47 13.66
N LEU A 215 10.50 19.50 13.06
CA LEU A 215 9.62 18.57 13.78
C LEU A 215 10.37 17.69 14.79
N ILE A 216 11.61 17.31 14.48
CA ILE A 216 12.44 16.46 15.34
C ILE A 216 13.00 17.24 16.54
N ASN A 217 13.34 18.51 16.35
CA ASN A 217 13.95 19.37 17.37
C ASN A 217 12.93 20.01 18.32
N ASN A 218 11.66 20.05 17.95
CA ASN A 218 10.55 20.44 18.82
C ASN A 218 10.02 19.24 19.62
#